data_AF-A0AAQ0HG66-F1
#
_entry.id   AF-A0AAQ0HG66-F1
#
_cell.length_a   1.000
_cell.length_b   1.000
_cell.length_c   1.000
_cell.angle_alpha   90.00
_cell.angle_beta   90.00
_cell.angle_gamma   90.00
#
_symmetry.space_group_name_H-M   'P 1'
#
loop_
_entity.id
_entity.type
_entity.pdbx_description
1 polymer ?
#
loop_
_entity_poly.entity_id
_entity_poly.type
_entity_poly.pdbx_seq_one_letter_code
_entity_poly.pdbx_strand_id
1 'polypeptide(L)'
;MLRKFGRHLLLLPVFLFLLWALVAGVQWVRHAPKSVTLPNGMMFKLEYYFPGAPIALFATDGRKILARDIEFVCFDDRYVSITSYKLGDSGIYDAQTNAKVREEEQDSVEYLLMHARRKACNGYYTGLLGAVFLLDGQKYSSLLPPCEWRNLDNAALKNRAWFDRPCDDRSWREPPAASDANKAKADARPEP
;
A
#
# COMPACT_ATOMS: atom_id res chain seq x y z
N MET A 1 51.37 -30.76 -0.83
CA MET A 1 49.93 -30.87 -0.45
C MET A 1 49.41 -29.67 0.36
N LEU A 2 50.22 -28.95 1.14
CA LEU A 2 49.79 -27.82 2.00
C LEU A 2 49.12 -26.63 1.29
N ARG A 3 49.54 -26.28 0.07
CA ARG A 3 48.98 -25.13 -0.68
C ARG A 3 47.54 -25.30 -1.17
N LYS A 4 47.07 -26.54 -1.39
CA LYS A 4 45.68 -26.80 -1.82
C LYS A 4 44.70 -26.69 -0.65
N PHE A 5 45.11 -27.10 0.56
CA PHE A 5 44.27 -27.02 1.77
C PHE A 5 43.97 -25.58 2.21
N GLY A 6 44.97 -24.69 2.20
CA GLY A 6 44.76 -23.27 2.59
C GLY A 6 43.82 -22.52 1.64
N ARG A 7 43.82 -22.87 0.35
CA ARG A 7 42.95 -22.24 -0.67
C ARG A 7 41.49 -22.68 -0.54
N HIS A 8 41.22 -23.92 -0.10
CA HIS A 8 39.85 -24.36 0.21
C HIS A 8 39.34 -23.81 1.54
N LEU A 9 40.22 -23.62 2.54
CA LEU A 9 39.87 -23.03 3.84
C LEU A 9 39.49 -21.54 3.71
N LEU A 10 40.13 -20.79 2.80
CA LEU A 10 39.82 -19.37 2.51
C LEU A 10 38.54 -19.17 1.68
N LEU A 11 38.13 -20.17 0.90
CA LEU A 11 36.90 -20.11 0.07
C LEU A 11 35.64 -20.48 0.85
N LEU A 12 35.77 -21.25 1.93
CA LEU A 12 34.67 -21.67 2.78
C LEU A 12 33.85 -20.50 3.36
N PRO A 13 34.46 -19.44 3.96
CA PRO A 13 33.69 -18.31 4.48
C PRO A 13 33.02 -17.47 3.38
N VAL A 14 33.65 -17.34 2.21
CA VAL A 14 33.04 -16.64 1.05
C VAL A 14 31.83 -17.42 0.55
N PHE A 15 31.96 -18.75 0.44
CA PHE A 15 30.85 -19.62 0.05
C PHE A 15 29.71 -19.58 1.06
N LEU A 16 30.01 -19.63 2.37
CA LEU A 16 29.02 -19.50 3.43
C LEU A 16 28.34 -18.13 3.42
N PHE A 17 29.08 -17.04 3.18
CA PHE A 17 28.52 -15.70 3.06
C PHE A 17 27.59 -15.59 1.85
N LEU A 18 27.99 -16.11 0.69
CA LEU A 18 27.14 -16.14 -0.50
C LEU A 18 25.89 -16.99 -0.28
N LEU A 19 26.03 -18.16 0.36
CA LEU A 19 24.90 -19.03 0.69
C LEU A 19 23.96 -18.33 1.66
N TRP A 20 24.49 -17.66 2.69
CA TRP A 20 23.71 -16.85 3.63
C TRP A 20 23.00 -15.68 2.95
N ALA A 21 23.69 -14.94 2.09
CA ALA A 21 23.10 -13.83 1.32
C ALA A 21 21.99 -14.32 0.38
N LEU A 22 22.16 -15.50 -0.20
CA LEU A 22 21.17 -16.13 -1.08
C LEU A 22 19.95 -16.62 -0.27
N VAL A 23 20.16 -17.26 0.88
CA VAL A 23 19.08 -17.65 1.80
C VAL A 23 18.35 -16.43 2.37
N ALA A 24 19.08 -15.41 2.82
CA ALA A 24 18.52 -14.16 3.31
C ALA A 24 17.73 -13.43 2.22
N GLY A 25 18.25 -13.38 0.98
CA GLY A 25 17.53 -12.84 -0.17
C GLY A 25 16.25 -13.61 -0.49
N VAL A 26 16.30 -14.95 -0.47
CA VAL A 26 15.11 -15.80 -0.68
C VAL A 26 14.09 -15.63 0.44
N GLN A 27 14.53 -15.53 1.70
CA GLN A 27 13.65 -15.28 2.84
C GLN A 27 13.02 -13.89 2.79
N TRP A 28 13.78 -12.87 2.39
CA TRP A 28 13.28 -11.51 2.18
C TRP A 28 12.17 -11.48 1.11
N VAL A 29 12.41 -12.13 -0.03
CA VAL A 29 11.42 -12.26 -1.13
C VAL A 29 10.16 -13.04 -0.70
N ARG A 30 10.28 -13.96 0.27
CA ARG A 30 9.15 -14.71 0.79
C ARG A 30 8.26 -13.90 1.76
N HIS A 31 8.82 -12.96 2.50
CA HIS A 31 8.11 -12.23 3.56
C HIS A 31 7.58 -10.85 3.13
N ALA A 32 8.06 -10.27 2.02
CA ALA A 32 7.41 -9.09 1.45
C ALA A 32 6.01 -9.49 0.94
N PRO A 33 4.92 -8.91 1.44
CA PRO A 33 3.60 -9.28 0.96
C PRO A 33 3.39 -8.70 -0.43
N LYS A 34 2.73 -9.52 -1.23
CA LYS A 34 2.88 -9.56 -2.68
C LYS A 34 1.66 -9.00 -3.39
N SER A 35 0.66 -8.69 -2.59
CA SER A 35 -0.63 -8.22 -3.02
C SER A 35 -1.36 -7.54 -1.88
N VAL A 36 -2.30 -6.68 -2.22
CA VAL A 36 -3.30 -6.16 -1.30
C VAL A 36 -4.66 -6.19 -1.97
N THR A 37 -5.69 -6.61 -1.23
CA THR A 37 -7.08 -6.69 -1.72
C THR A 37 -7.86 -5.47 -1.26
N LEU A 38 -8.28 -4.63 -2.19
CA LEU A 38 -9.03 -3.40 -1.96
C LEU A 38 -10.44 -3.67 -1.37
N PRO A 39 -11.10 -2.66 -0.78
CA PRO A 39 -12.47 -2.75 -0.27
C PRO A 39 -13.48 -3.27 -1.31
N ASN A 40 -13.27 -2.92 -2.57
CA ASN A 40 -14.10 -3.32 -3.70
C ASN A 40 -13.77 -4.73 -4.25
N GLY A 41 -12.82 -5.43 -3.63
CA GLY A 41 -12.41 -6.80 -3.98
C GLY A 41 -11.33 -6.90 -5.05
N MET A 42 -11.00 -5.82 -5.78
CA MET A 42 -9.86 -5.83 -6.70
C MET A 42 -8.54 -5.97 -5.94
N MET A 43 -7.45 -6.30 -6.65
CA MET A 43 -6.16 -6.54 -6.01
C MET A 43 -5.03 -5.79 -6.70
N PHE A 44 -4.17 -5.12 -5.94
CA PHE A 44 -2.84 -4.78 -6.44
C PHE A 44 -1.90 -5.96 -6.21
N LYS A 45 -1.09 -6.31 -7.20
CA LYS A 45 -0.04 -7.33 -7.05
C LYS A 45 1.25 -6.89 -7.74
N LEU A 46 2.38 -7.31 -7.18
CA LEU A 46 3.66 -7.22 -7.86
C LEU A 46 3.67 -8.22 -9.03
N GLU A 47 4.04 -7.77 -10.23
CA GLU A 47 4.11 -8.67 -11.38
C GLU A 47 5.26 -9.69 -11.26
N TYR A 48 6.38 -9.29 -10.65
CA TYR A 48 7.56 -10.15 -10.44
C TYR A 48 8.41 -9.69 -9.25
N TYR A 49 9.31 -10.56 -8.76
CA TYR A 49 10.14 -10.29 -7.58
C TYR A 49 11.45 -9.62 -7.98
N PHE A 50 11.45 -8.29 -8.08
CA PHE A 50 12.67 -7.50 -8.24
C PHE A 50 12.49 -6.10 -7.63
N PRO A 51 13.54 -5.46 -7.09
CA PRO A 51 13.48 -4.05 -6.73
C PRO A 51 13.00 -3.21 -7.93
N GLY A 52 11.89 -2.48 -7.76
CA GLY A 52 11.28 -1.70 -8.85
C GLY A 52 10.31 -2.47 -9.75
N ALA A 53 9.88 -3.68 -9.36
CA ALA A 53 8.86 -4.39 -10.13
C ALA A 53 7.55 -3.60 -10.19
N PRO A 54 6.95 -3.45 -11.40
CA PRO A 54 5.72 -2.72 -11.59
C PRO A 54 4.57 -3.43 -10.89
N ILE A 55 3.61 -2.63 -10.46
CA ILE A 55 2.39 -3.12 -9.82
C ILE A 55 1.29 -3.15 -10.85
N ALA A 56 0.54 -4.24 -10.83
CA ALA A 56 -0.63 -4.42 -11.65
C ALA A 56 -1.90 -4.44 -10.80
N LEU A 57 -2.97 -3.92 -11.39
CA LEU A 57 -4.33 -4.03 -10.90
C LEU A 57 -4.93 -5.31 -11.47
N PHE A 58 -5.44 -6.15 -10.59
CA PHE A 58 -6.17 -7.35 -10.93
C PHE A 58 -7.65 -7.14 -10.61
N ALA A 59 -8.49 -7.77 -11.44
CA ALA A 59 -9.91 -7.90 -11.24
C ALA A 59 -10.24 -8.56 -9.88
N THR A 60 -11.52 -8.51 -9.51
CA THR A 60 -12.01 -9.10 -8.25
C THR A 60 -11.82 -10.62 -8.17
N ASP A 61 -11.62 -11.30 -9.30
CA ASP A 61 -11.25 -12.73 -9.35
C ASP A 61 -9.76 -13.00 -9.04
N GLY A 62 -8.95 -11.94 -8.96
CA GLY A 62 -7.51 -11.99 -8.76
C GLY A 62 -6.71 -12.60 -9.92
N ARG A 63 -7.32 -12.90 -11.07
CA ARG A 63 -6.71 -13.57 -12.22
C ARG A 63 -6.53 -12.64 -13.41
N LYS A 64 -7.57 -11.88 -13.77
CA LYS A 64 -7.53 -10.96 -14.91
C LYS A 64 -6.75 -9.71 -14.54
N ILE A 65 -5.73 -9.39 -15.34
CA ILE A 65 -4.99 -8.14 -15.22
C ILE A 65 -5.77 -7.04 -15.94
N LEU A 66 -6.06 -5.97 -15.23
CA LEU A 66 -6.82 -4.82 -15.72
C LEU A 66 -5.90 -3.67 -16.16
N ALA A 67 -4.80 -3.49 -15.43
CA ALA A 67 -3.81 -2.47 -15.71
C ALA A 67 -2.46 -2.84 -15.14
N ARG A 68 -1.40 -2.27 -15.71
CA ARG A 68 -0.01 -2.52 -15.31
C ARG A 68 0.71 -1.20 -15.02
N ASP A 69 1.89 -1.29 -14.41
CA ASP A 69 2.82 -0.18 -14.24
C ASP A 69 2.18 1.08 -13.62
N ILE A 70 1.54 0.87 -12.46
CA ILE A 70 0.66 1.84 -11.80
C ILE A 70 1.47 2.85 -10.99
N GLU A 71 1.33 4.12 -11.34
CA GLU A 71 2.01 5.27 -10.72
C GLU A 71 1.08 6.08 -9.80
N PHE A 72 -0.19 6.21 -10.14
CA PHE A 72 -1.17 6.91 -9.30
C PHE A 72 -2.39 6.04 -9.08
N VAL A 73 -2.99 6.16 -7.89
CA VAL A 73 -4.21 5.41 -7.57
C VAL A 73 -5.13 6.22 -6.65
N CYS A 74 -6.41 6.21 -6.98
CA CYS A 74 -7.53 6.65 -6.14
C CYS A 74 -8.64 5.60 -6.23
N PHE A 75 -9.23 5.17 -5.12
CA PHE A 75 -10.27 4.15 -5.14
C PHE A 75 -11.31 4.32 -4.03
N ASP A 76 -12.52 3.84 -4.30
CA ASP A 76 -13.62 3.77 -3.34
C ASP A 76 -14.20 2.33 -3.28
N ASP A 77 -15.45 2.18 -2.82
CA ASP A 77 -16.15 0.89 -2.71
C ASP A 77 -16.51 0.24 -4.05
N ARG A 78 -16.33 0.92 -5.18
CA ARG A 78 -16.69 0.43 -6.52
C ARG A 78 -15.61 0.67 -7.56
N TYR A 79 -15.05 1.87 -7.61
CA TYR A 79 -14.16 2.32 -8.68
C TYR A 79 -12.71 2.41 -8.22
N VAL A 80 -11.81 2.21 -9.18
CA VAL A 80 -10.37 2.42 -9.04
C VAL A 80 -9.90 3.29 -10.21
N SER A 81 -9.56 4.54 -9.94
CA SER A 81 -8.87 5.42 -10.88
C SER A 81 -7.36 5.24 -10.74
N ILE A 82 -6.69 5.06 -11.88
CA ILE A 82 -5.24 4.93 -11.94
C ILE A 82 -4.63 5.79 -13.04
N THR A 83 -3.36 6.14 -12.81
CA THR A 83 -2.44 6.57 -13.86
C THR A 83 -1.35 5.51 -13.99
N SER A 84 -1.06 5.13 -15.22
CA SER A 84 -0.08 4.11 -15.59
C SER A 84 0.91 4.68 -16.60
N TYR A 85 2.17 4.24 -16.51
CA TYR A 85 3.18 4.50 -17.55
C TYR A 85 2.89 3.75 -18.86
N LYS A 86 2.08 2.69 -18.80
CA LYS A 86 1.66 1.95 -19.97
C LYS A 86 0.50 2.67 -20.67
N LEU A 87 0.76 3.07 -21.91
CA LEU A 87 -0.24 3.76 -22.74
C LEU A 87 -1.52 2.92 -22.84
N GLY A 88 -2.66 3.55 -22.53
CA GLY A 88 -3.99 2.93 -22.60
C GLY A 88 -4.49 2.31 -21.28
N ASP A 89 -3.62 2.04 -20.32
CA ASP A 89 -4.00 1.46 -19.02
C ASP A 89 -4.49 2.55 -18.02
N SER A 90 -4.10 3.81 -18.19
CA SER A 90 -4.62 4.92 -17.38
C SER A 90 -6.13 5.09 -17.55
N GLY A 91 -6.86 5.24 -16.44
CA GLY A 91 -8.31 5.48 -16.43
C GLY A 91 -8.99 4.90 -15.19
N ILE A 92 -10.32 4.81 -15.26
CA ILE A 92 -11.14 4.34 -14.14
C ILE A 92 -11.63 2.93 -14.43
N TYR A 93 -11.56 2.05 -13.43
CA TYR A 93 -11.98 0.65 -13.49
C TYR A 93 -13.13 0.41 -12.52
N ASP A 94 -14.15 -0.32 -12.96
CA ASP A 94 -15.32 -0.68 -12.15
C ASP A 94 -15.19 -2.11 -11.63
N ALA A 95 -15.23 -2.29 -10.31
CA ALA A 95 -15.13 -3.58 -9.64
C ALA A 95 -16.35 -4.47 -9.87
N GLN A 96 -17.49 -3.88 -10.20
CA GLN A 96 -18.69 -4.64 -10.53
C GLN A 96 -18.55 -5.37 -11.87
N THR A 97 -17.93 -4.72 -12.86
CA THR A 97 -17.81 -5.25 -14.23
C THR A 97 -16.43 -5.83 -14.53
N ASN A 98 -15.43 -5.57 -13.67
CA ASN A 98 -14.03 -5.90 -13.91
C ASN A 98 -13.53 -5.37 -15.27
N ALA A 99 -13.92 -4.14 -15.59
CA ALA A 99 -13.60 -3.48 -16.84
C ALA A 99 -13.28 -2.00 -16.64
N LYS A 100 -12.60 -1.42 -17.63
CA LYS A 100 -12.39 0.02 -17.70
C LYS A 100 -13.73 0.69 -18.01
N VAL A 101 -14.04 1.76 -17.28
CA VAL A 101 -15.19 2.63 -17.51
C VAL A 101 -15.08 3.21 -18.92
N ARG A 102 -16.21 3.30 -19.62
CA ARG A 102 -16.27 3.86 -20.96
C ARG A 102 -15.98 5.35 -20.91
N GLU A 103 -15.37 5.88 -21.98
CA GLU A 103 -14.99 7.28 -22.08
C GLU A 103 -16.17 8.24 -21.84
N GLU A 104 -17.36 7.89 -22.34
CA GLU A 104 -18.60 8.65 -22.16
C GLU A 104 -19.09 8.76 -20.70
N GLU A 105 -18.71 7.82 -19.84
CA GLU A 105 -19.08 7.80 -18.41
C GLU A 105 -17.95 8.32 -17.52
N GLN A 106 -16.75 8.45 -18.06
CA GLN A 106 -15.53 8.67 -17.29
C GLN A 106 -15.57 9.97 -16.48
N ASP A 107 -16.00 11.08 -17.07
CA ASP A 107 -16.12 12.37 -16.38
C ASP A 107 -17.09 12.32 -15.20
N SER A 108 -18.21 11.59 -15.37
CA SER A 108 -19.23 11.46 -14.32
C SER A 108 -18.72 10.64 -13.14
N VAL A 109 -17.98 9.56 -13.42
CA VAL A 109 -17.38 8.71 -12.39
C VAL A 109 -16.20 9.43 -11.74
N GLU A 110 -15.39 10.16 -12.51
CA GLU A 110 -14.30 10.97 -11.97
C GLU A 110 -14.83 12.03 -11.00
N TYR A 111 -15.95 12.69 -11.33
CA TYR A 111 -16.59 13.65 -10.43
C TYR A 111 -17.04 13.05 -9.10
N LEU A 112 -17.47 11.79 -9.08
CA LEU A 112 -17.86 11.09 -7.85
C LEU A 112 -16.62 10.65 -7.04
N LEU A 113 -15.61 10.17 -7.74
CA LEU A 113 -14.39 9.61 -7.16
C LEU A 113 -13.38 10.69 -6.74
N MET A 114 -13.51 11.92 -7.25
CA MET A 114 -12.63 13.06 -6.95
C MET A 114 -13.38 14.18 -6.22
N HIS A 115 -12.75 14.81 -5.24
CA HIS A 115 -13.31 15.92 -4.50
C HIS A 115 -13.31 17.18 -5.38
N ALA A 116 -14.51 17.66 -5.71
CA ALA A 116 -14.82 18.64 -6.76
C ALA A 116 -14.12 20.01 -6.69
N ARG A 117 -13.38 20.33 -5.61
CA ARG A 117 -12.68 21.61 -5.47
C ARG A 117 -11.17 21.55 -5.71
N ARG A 118 -10.54 20.37 -5.66
CA ARG A 118 -9.06 20.26 -5.69
C ARG A 118 -8.50 19.03 -6.42
N LYS A 119 -9.33 18.22 -7.11
CA LYS A 119 -8.91 16.93 -7.70
C LYS A 119 -8.20 16.02 -6.70
N ALA A 120 -8.56 16.12 -5.42
CA ALA A 120 -8.10 15.21 -4.39
C ALA A 120 -9.00 13.97 -4.40
N CYS A 121 -8.44 12.78 -4.18
CA CYS A 121 -9.24 11.56 -4.17
C CYS A 121 -10.34 11.62 -3.09
N ASN A 122 -11.59 11.31 -3.47
CA ASN A 122 -12.77 11.26 -2.62
C ASN A 122 -13.00 9.86 -2.01
N GLY A 123 -11.98 9.00 -2.04
CA GLY A 123 -12.03 7.61 -1.64
C GLY A 123 -11.08 7.25 -0.49
N TYR A 124 -10.71 5.98 -0.39
CA TYR A 124 -9.90 5.44 0.70
C TYR A 124 -8.43 5.89 0.69
N TYR A 125 -7.86 6.10 -0.49
CA TYR A 125 -6.44 6.39 -0.63
C TYR A 125 -6.19 7.55 -1.59
N THR A 126 -5.32 8.44 -1.14
CA THR A 126 -5.01 9.72 -1.75
C THR A 126 -3.50 9.77 -1.97
N GLY A 127 -2.98 9.06 -2.98
CA GLY A 127 -1.53 8.91 -3.12
C GLY A 127 -1.02 9.26 -4.51
N LEU A 128 -0.12 10.23 -4.53
CA LEU A 128 0.61 10.70 -5.69
C LEU A 128 1.87 9.85 -6.02
N LEU A 129 2.11 8.75 -5.30
CA LEU A 129 3.41 8.07 -5.29
C LEU A 129 3.35 6.56 -5.61
N GLY A 130 2.24 6.06 -6.13
CA GLY A 130 2.16 4.67 -6.62
C GLY A 130 1.48 3.69 -5.68
N ALA A 131 0.96 2.61 -6.26
CA ALA A 131 0.24 1.56 -5.55
C ALA A 131 1.13 0.69 -4.64
N VAL A 132 2.46 0.84 -4.73
CA VAL A 132 3.45 0.08 -3.93
C VAL A 132 3.29 0.32 -2.44
N PHE A 133 2.85 1.52 -2.11
CA PHE A 133 2.57 1.99 -0.77
C PHE A 133 1.34 1.34 -0.13
N LEU A 134 0.48 0.69 -0.91
CA LEU A 134 -0.67 -0.06 -0.42
C LEU A 134 -0.33 -1.51 -0.10
N LEU A 135 0.81 -2.02 -0.56
CA LEU A 135 1.21 -3.39 -0.26
C LEU A 135 1.49 -3.49 1.24
N ASP A 136 0.94 -4.52 1.89
CA ASP A 136 1.12 -4.76 3.32
C ASP A 136 2.63 -4.84 3.68
N GLY A 137 3.03 -4.78 4.95
CA GLY A 137 4.41 -5.09 5.37
C GLY A 137 5.56 -4.29 4.71
N GLN A 138 5.27 -3.20 4.00
CA GLN A 138 6.26 -2.34 3.35
C GLN A 138 6.96 -1.47 4.40
N LYS A 139 8.30 -1.44 4.35
CA LYS A 139 9.15 -0.70 5.30
C LYS A 139 9.32 0.79 4.94
N TYR A 140 8.72 1.27 3.84
CA TYR A 140 8.90 2.64 3.34
C TYR A 140 7.99 3.66 4.04
N SER A 141 8.10 3.73 5.36
CA SER A 141 7.35 4.64 6.25
C SER A 141 7.40 6.11 5.83
N SER A 142 8.51 6.56 5.23
CA SER A 142 8.80 7.96 4.93
C SER A 142 8.25 8.48 3.59
N LEU A 143 7.81 7.61 2.67
CA LEU A 143 7.32 8.00 1.34
C LEU A 143 5.81 7.76 1.17
N LEU A 144 5.19 7.24 2.20
CA LEU A 144 3.76 7.00 2.26
C LEU A 144 3.02 8.34 2.46
N PRO A 145 1.87 8.56 1.80
CA PRO A 145 1.15 9.82 1.90
C PRO A 145 0.70 10.10 3.34
N PRO A 146 0.62 11.38 3.73
CA PRO A 146 0.10 11.80 5.03
C PRO A 146 -1.29 11.20 5.31
N CYS A 147 -1.55 10.78 6.54
CA CYS A 147 -2.86 10.23 6.90
C CYS A 147 -3.98 11.27 6.80
N GLU A 148 -3.66 12.56 6.95
CA GLU A 148 -4.58 13.69 6.78
C GLU A 148 -5.08 13.86 5.35
N TRP A 149 -4.43 13.23 4.36
CA TRP A 149 -4.93 13.26 2.98
C TRP A 149 -6.11 12.32 2.78
N ARG A 150 -6.36 11.38 3.72
CA ARG A 150 -7.51 10.47 3.66
C ARG A 150 -8.81 11.25 3.80
N ASN A 151 -9.80 10.87 2.99
CA ASN A 151 -11.12 11.45 3.10
C ASN A 151 -11.96 10.75 4.19
N LEU A 152 -11.67 11.08 5.45
CA LEU A 152 -12.40 10.55 6.61
C LEU A 152 -13.85 11.08 6.70
N ASP A 153 -14.11 12.24 6.07
CA ASP A 153 -15.39 12.95 6.07
C ASP A 153 -16.41 12.31 5.13
N ASN A 154 -15.98 11.50 4.16
CA ASN A 154 -16.90 10.81 3.26
C ASN A 154 -17.60 9.64 3.97
N ALA A 155 -18.81 9.92 4.48
CA ALA A 155 -19.66 8.96 5.16
C ALA A 155 -20.17 7.80 4.27
N ALA A 156 -20.06 7.90 2.95
CA ALA A 156 -20.50 6.86 2.03
C ALA A 156 -19.54 5.66 1.97
N LEU A 157 -18.29 5.82 2.44
CA LEU A 157 -17.26 4.79 2.41
C LEU A 157 -17.50 3.73 3.51
N LYS A 158 -17.70 2.49 3.10
CA LYS A 158 -18.21 1.40 3.95
C LYS A 158 -17.14 0.71 4.80
N ASN A 159 -15.91 0.64 4.30
CA ASN A 159 -14.84 -0.14 4.90
C ASN A 159 -13.90 0.74 5.72
N ARG A 160 -14.33 1.09 6.94
CA ARG A 160 -13.60 2.03 7.80
C ARG A 160 -12.18 1.56 8.18
N ALA A 161 -11.96 0.25 8.30
CA ALA A 161 -10.65 -0.32 8.64
C ALA A 161 -9.56 0.00 7.61
N TRP A 162 -9.93 0.31 6.36
CA TRP A 162 -8.98 0.78 5.35
C TRP A 162 -8.36 2.14 5.68
N PHE A 163 -9.03 2.96 6.48
CA PHE A 163 -8.50 4.21 7.00
C PHE A 163 -7.54 4.04 8.17
N ASP A 164 -7.25 2.83 8.62
CA ASP A 164 -6.23 2.61 9.67
C ASP A 164 -4.88 2.23 9.04
N ARG A 165 -4.90 1.78 7.77
CA ARG A 165 -3.72 1.33 7.03
C ARG A 165 -3.03 2.47 6.26
N PRO A 166 -1.68 2.59 6.30
CA PRO A 166 -0.68 2.09 7.25
C PRO A 166 -0.32 3.23 8.22
N CYS A 167 -1.27 3.65 9.03
CA CYS A 167 -1.16 4.82 9.92
C CYS A 167 -0.75 4.46 11.34
N ASP A 168 -0.96 3.21 11.74
CA ASP A 168 -0.74 2.72 13.11
C ASP A 168 0.70 2.93 13.60
N ASP A 169 1.68 3.06 12.68
CA ASP A 169 3.09 3.26 13.03
C ASP A 169 3.56 4.71 12.80
N ARG A 170 2.70 5.59 12.29
CA ARG A 170 3.09 6.89 11.69
C ARG A 170 2.21 8.07 12.04
N SER A 171 1.14 7.87 12.81
CA SER A 171 0.60 8.98 13.57
C SER A 171 1.67 9.39 14.58
N TRP A 172 2.27 10.55 14.40
CA TRP A 172 2.56 11.42 15.54
C TRP A 172 1.22 11.76 16.21
N ARG A 173 0.55 10.76 16.79
CA ARG A 173 -0.20 11.03 17.99
C ARG A 173 0.90 11.27 19.00
N GLU A 174 1.08 12.55 19.33
CA GLU A 174 1.59 12.85 20.66
C GLU A 174 0.86 11.90 21.64
N PRO A 175 1.58 11.24 22.55
CA PRO A 175 0.93 10.56 23.66
C PRO A 175 -0.15 11.49 24.20
N PRO A 176 -1.35 11.00 24.56
CA PRO A 176 -2.39 11.86 25.13
C PRO A 176 -1.73 12.77 26.16
N ALA A 177 -1.89 14.08 25.95
CA ALA A 177 -1.20 15.08 26.74
C ALA A 177 -1.32 14.72 28.22
N ALA A 178 -0.23 14.86 28.96
CA ALA A 178 -0.14 14.55 30.39
C ALA A 178 -1.17 15.29 31.28
N SER A 179 -2.07 16.11 30.69
CA SER A 179 -3.23 16.70 31.35
C SER A 179 -4.34 15.70 31.66
N ASP A 180 -4.51 14.62 30.89
CA ASP A 180 -5.64 13.69 31.11
C ASP A 180 -5.32 12.58 32.12
N ALA A 181 -4.04 12.24 32.27
CA ALA A 181 -3.57 11.33 33.33
C ALA A 181 -3.67 11.96 34.73
N ASN A 182 -3.64 13.29 34.82
CA ASN A 182 -3.80 14.01 36.09
C ASN A 182 -5.27 14.18 36.50
N LYS A 183 -6.22 14.11 35.55
CA LYS A 183 -7.65 14.16 35.86
C LYS A 183 -8.15 12.84 36.46
N ALA A 184 -7.69 11.71 35.90
CA ALA A 184 -8.00 10.39 36.45
C ALA A 184 -7.36 10.10 37.83
N LYS A 185 -6.28 10.82 38.19
CA LYS A 185 -5.63 10.69 39.50
C LYS A 185 -6.23 11.60 40.57
N ALA A 186 -6.94 12.66 40.17
CA ALA A 186 -7.67 13.54 41.09
C ALA A 186 -9.02 12.94 41.53
N ASP A 187 -9.71 12.24 40.63
CA ASP A 187 -11.03 11.63 40.91
C ASP A 187 -10.94 10.28 41.65
N ALA A 188 -9.73 9.76 41.91
CA ALA A 188 -9.51 8.47 42.58
C ALA A 188 -8.93 8.60 44.00
N ARG A 189 -8.85 9.82 44.57
CA ARG A 189 -8.46 10.01 45.98
C ARG A 189 -9.73 9.90 46.85
N PRO A 190 -9.79 9.00 47.84
CA PRO A 190 -10.89 9.03 48.81
C PRO A 190 -10.80 10.33 49.62
N GLU A 191 -11.92 11.03 49.75
CA GLU A 191 -12.04 12.17 50.66
C GLU A 191 -11.66 11.74 52.10
N PRO A 192 -10.94 12.60 52.86
CA PRO A 192 -10.66 12.37 54.27
C PRO A 192 -11.91 12.46 55.16
#